data_AF-A0A498DHK2-F1
#
_entry.id   AF-A0A498DHK2-F1
#
_cell.length_a   1.000
_cell.length_b   1.000
_cell.length_c   1.000
_cell.angle_alpha   90.00
_cell.angle_beta   90.00
_cell.angle_gamma   90.00
#
_symmetry.space_group_name_H-M   'P 1'
#
loop_
_entity.id
_entity.type
_entity.pdbx_description
1 polymer ?
#
loop_
_entity_poly.entity_id
_entity_poly.type
_entity_poly.pdbx_seq_one_letter_code
_entity_poly.pdbx_strand_id
1 'polypeptide(L)' 'MKSNVGGIDRIVRLLAGLALIAVGALGLVAGPWDMVAIGAGAVFALTSVISFCPLYTLLGINSCPVK' A
#
# COMPACT_ATOMS: atom_id res chain seq x y z
N MET A 1 4.81 10.13 -16.23
CA MET A 1 3.51 9.40 -16.08
C MET A 1 2.60 10.28 -15.23
N LYS A 2 1.36 10.57 -15.65
CA LYS A 2 0.40 11.33 -14.82
C LYS A 2 0.07 10.48 -13.59
N SER A 3 0.38 10.97 -12.38
CA SER A 3 0.04 10.24 -11.16
C SER A 3 -1.48 10.27 -10.97
N ASN A 4 -2.08 9.10 -10.76
CA ASN A 4 -3.55 8.90 -10.66
C ASN A 4 -4.01 8.77 -9.19
N VAL A 5 -3.05 8.70 -8.26
CA VAL A 5 -3.29 8.48 -6.84
C VAL A 5 -2.88 9.74 -6.11
N GLY A 6 -3.83 10.39 -5.42
CA GLY A 6 -3.55 11.55 -4.58
C GLY A 6 -2.53 11.21 -3.49
N GLY A 7 -1.75 12.21 -3.05
CA GLY A 7 -0.70 12.02 -2.06
C GLY A 7 -1.19 11.34 -0.77
N ILE A 8 -2.45 11.60 -0.38
CA ILE A 8 -3.08 11.02 0.81
C ILE A 8 -3.28 9.51 0.67
N ASP A 9 -3.88 9.01 -0.41
CA ASP A 9 -4.08 7.57 -0.64
C ASP A 9 -2.75 6.80 -0.68
N ARG A 10 -1.71 7.39 -1.26
CA ARG A 10 -0.36 6.81 -1.29
C ARG A 10 0.22 6.69 0.11
N ILE A 11 0.10 7.74 0.92
CA ILE A 11 0.59 7.77 2.30
C ILE A 11 -0.17 6.77 3.14
N VAL A 12 -1.51 6.73 3.06
CA VAL A 12 -2.34 5.78 3.83
C VAL A 12 -1.94 4.33 3.50
N ARG A 13 -1.73 4.01 2.21
CA ARG A 13 -1.39 2.65 1.78
C ARG A 13 0.04 2.25 2.14
N LEU A 14 0.97 3.19 2.07
CA LEU A 14 2.35 3.00 2.52
C LEU A 14 2.40 2.78 4.05
N LEU A 15 1.68 3.61 4.82
CA LEU A 15 1.58 3.49 6.27
C LEU A 15 0.93 2.18 6.69
N ALA A 16 -0.15 1.76 6.02
CA ALA A 16 -0.80 0.47 6.26
C ALA A 16 0.14 -0.71 5.95
N GLY A 17 0.87 -0.65 4.82
CA GLY A 17 1.85 -1.68 4.45
C GLY A 17 3.00 -1.78 5.45
N LEU A 18 3.57 -0.63 5.85
CA LEU A 18 4.62 -0.57 6.86
C LEU A 18 4.15 -1.05 8.24
N ALA A 19 2.92 -0.72 8.63
CA ALA A 19 2.33 -1.19 9.88
C ALA A 19 2.18 -2.72 9.90
N LEU A 20 1.73 -3.32 8.79
CA LEU A 20 1.63 -4.78 8.67
C LEU A 20 3.00 -5.48 8.71
N ILE A 21 4.00 -4.91 8.02
CA ILE A 21 5.38 -5.42 8.09
C ILE A 21 5.92 -5.33 9.52
N ALA A 22 5.70 -4.20 10.21
CA ALA A 22 6.17 -4.00 11.57
C ALA A 22 5.50 -4.98 12.55
N VAL A 23 4.19 -5.21 12.42
CA VAL A 23 3.44 -6.17 13.25
C VAL A 23 3.99 -7.59 13.09
N GLY A 24 4.32 -7.99 11.86
CA GLY A 24 4.98 -9.27 11.62
C GLY A 24 6.41 -9.29 12.18
N ALA A 25 7.27 -8.35 11.76
CA ALA A 25 8.68 -8.32 12.14
C ALA A 25 8.93 -8.20 13.65
N LEU A 26 8.02 -7.57 14.41
CA LEU A 26 8.08 -7.49 15.86
C LEU A 26 7.53 -8.75 16.56
N GLY A 27 7.05 -9.73 15.82
CA GLY A 27 6.47 -10.97 16.36
C GLY A 27 5.19 -10.75 17.14
N LEU A 28 4.43 -9.67 16.87
CA LEU A 28 3.13 -9.43 17.53
C LEU A 28 2.08 -10.49 17.16
N VAL A 29 2.34 -11.27 16.12
CA VAL A 29 1.46 -12.36 15.65
C VAL A 29 2.25 -13.66 15.63
N ALA A 30 1.65 -14.74 16.11
CA ALA A 30 2.29 -16.06 16.10
C ALA A 30 2.33 -16.65 14.68
N GLY A 31 3.41 -17.37 14.35
CA GLY A 31 3.52 -18.10 13.09
C GLY A 31 2.33 -19.06 12.89
N PRO A 32 1.74 -19.17 11.69
CA PRO A 32 2.20 -18.67 10.38
C PRO A 32 1.72 -17.24 10.02
N TRP A 33 0.94 -16.59 10.88
CA TRP A 33 0.33 -15.29 10.56
C TRP A 33 1.33 -14.14 10.45
N ASP A 34 2.47 -14.23 11.14
CA ASP A 34 3.60 -13.30 10.99
C ASP A 34 4.04 -13.19 9.51
N MET A 35 4.35 -14.33 8.90
CA MET A 35 4.85 -14.37 7.53
C MET A 35 3.80 -13.87 6.51
N VAL A 36 2.51 -14.10 6.81
CA VAL A 36 1.39 -13.56 6.03
C VAL A 36 1.29 -12.04 6.20
N ALA A 37 1.47 -11.51 7.42
CA ALA A 37 1.44 -10.08 7.68
C ALA A 37 2.60 -9.34 6.97
N ILE A 38 3.82 -9.90 7.03
CA ILE A 38 4.97 -9.37 6.30
C ILE A 38 4.73 -9.41 4.80
N GLY A 39 4.24 -10.53 4.26
CA GLY A 39 3.94 -10.67 2.83
C GLY A 39 2.87 -9.69 2.35
N ALA A 40 1.75 -9.59 3.07
CA ALA A 40 0.68 -8.66 2.76
C ALA A 40 1.15 -7.20 2.84
N GLY A 41 1.90 -6.85 3.89
CA GLY A 41 2.44 -5.51 4.06
C GLY A 41 3.43 -5.13 2.95
N ALA A 42 4.27 -6.06 2.51
CA ALA A 42 5.17 -5.86 1.37
C ALA A 42 4.40 -5.58 0.07
N VAL A 43 3.31 -6.31 -0.21
CA VAL A 43 2.45 -6.07 -1.38
C VAL A 43 1.78 -4.70 -1.31
N PHE A 44 1.24 -4.30 -0.15
CA PHE A 44 0.65 -2.98 0.05
C PHE A 44 1.68 -1.84 -0.11
N ALA A 45 2.90 -2.03 0.41
CA ALA A 45 3.98 -1.08 0.24
C ALA A 45 4.42 -0.98 -1.23
N LEU A 46 4.66 -2.10 -1.92
CA LEU A 46 5.07 -2.12 -3.32
C LEU A 46 4.03 -1.45 -4.23
N THR A 47 2.74 -1.75 -4.01
CA THR A 47 1.64 -1.14 -4.76
C THR A 47 1.49 0.36 -4.49
N SER A 48 1.93 0.87 -3.33
CA SER A 48 1.99 2.31 -3.03
C SER A 48 3.19 3.02 -3.69
N VAL A 49 4.33 2.33 -3.86
CA VAL A 49 5.55 2.92 -4.44
C VAL A 49 5.36 3.22 -5.93
N ILE A 50 4.65 2.34 -6.64
CA ILE A 50 4.43 2.47 -8.08
C ILE A 50 3.62 3.75 -8.43
N SER A 51 2.97 4.41 -7.44
CA SER A 51 2.29 5.73 -7.56
C SER A 51 1.35 5.83 -8.78
N PHE A 52 0.91 4.66 -9.24
CA PHE A 52 0.16 4.40 -10.44
C PHE A 52 -0.55 3.08 -10.17
N CYS A 53 -1.81 3.16 -9.73
CA CYS A 53 -2.61 1.96 -9.58
C CYS A 53 -3.23 1.66 -10.96
N PRO A 54 -2.78 0.61 -11.68
CA PRO A 54 -3.29 0.30 -13.02
C PRO A 54 -4.80 0.03 -13.00
N LEU A 55 -5.33 -0.43 -11.86
CA LEU A 55 -6.75 -0.65 -11.64
C LEU A 55 -7.54 0.67 -11.59
N TYR A 56 -7.01 1.73 -10.97
CA TYR A 56 -7.65 3.05 -10.97
C TYR A 56 -7.58 3.69 -12.36
N THR A 57 -6.53 3.41 -13.15
CA THR A 57 -6.49 3.86 -14.56
C THR A 57 -7.47 3.09 -15.44
N LEU A 58 -7.71 1.81 -15.13
CA LEU A 58 -8.75 0.99 -15.78
C LEU A 58 -10.17 1.41 -15.39
N LEU A 59 -10.37 1.84 -14.13
CA LEU A 59 -11.65 2.33 -13.60
C LEU A 59 -11.89 3.83 -13.84
N GLY A 60 -10.92 4.56 -14.40
CA GLY A 60 -11.03 6.00 -14.68
C GLY A 60 -11.09 6.91 -13.45
N ILE A 61 -10.78 6.41 -12.25
CA ILE A 61 -10.84 7.16 -10.99
C ILE A 61 -9.50 7.85 -10.76
N ASN A 62 -9.51 9.18 -10.68
CA ASN A 62 -8.37 10.00 -10.21
C ASN A 62 -8.67 10.50 -8.80
N SER A 63 -7.86 10.08 -7.81
CA SER A 63 -7.88 10.69 -6.46
C SER A 63 -6.83 11.79 -6.30
N CYS A 64 -6.10 12.12 -7.37
CA CYS A 64 -5.26 13.31 -7.42
C CYS A 64 -6.15 14.57 -7.33
N PRO A 65 -5.92 15.47 -6.34
CA PRO A 65 -6.55 16.77 -6.37
C PRO A 65 -6.08 17.50 -7.63
N VAL A 66 -7.04 17.82 -8.49
CA VAL A 66 -6.81 18.67 -9.67
C VAL A 66 -6.27 20.00 -9.16
N LYS A 67 -5.07 20.37 -9.60
CA LYS A 67 -4.67 21.78 -9.61
C LYS A 67 -5.12 22.38 -10.93
#